data_AF-A0A1X7GP52-F1
#
_entry.id   AF-A0A1X7GP52-F1
#
_cell.length_a   1.000
_cell.length_b   1.000
_cell.length_c   1.000
_cell.angle_alpha   90.00
_cell.angle_beta   90.00
_cell.angle_gamma   90.00
#
_symmetry.space_group_name_H-M   'P 1'
#
loop_
_entity.id
_entity.type
_entity.pdbx_description
1 polymer ?
#
loop_
_entity_poly.entity_id
_entity_poly.type
_entity_poly.pdbx_seq_one_letter_code
_entity_poly.pdbx_strand_id
1 'polypeptide(L)'
;MYIIYDQKSDSTGIVNEVIFIPTVSDGARPGRDIGNKPMIYPENIPGMSSRLMINLETDELYYDYYAPETIEMKIQNLEKENADLKAQLTEAQSATLELHESQTTQDAKIVEANNATLELYELIAQGGTV
;
A
#
# COMPACT_ATOMS: atom_id res chain seq x y z
N MET A 1 13.13 38.49 1.09
CA MET A 1 12.77 37.40 0.16
C MET A 1 11.61 36.70 0.80
N TYR A 2 10.50 36.61 0.09
CA TYR A 2 9.29 35.99 0.59
C TYR A 2 9.08 34.64 -0.10
N ILE A 3 8.70 33.62 0.64
CA ILE A 3 8.45 32.29 0.08
C ILE A 3 7.04 31.83 0.37
N ILE A 4 6.49 31.07 -0.57
CA ILE A 4 5.21 30.39 -0.43
C ILE A 4 5.51 28.91 -0.39
N TYR A 5 4.97 28.22 0.61
CA TYR A 5 5.29 26.84 0.87
C TYR A 5 4.08 26.06 1.36
N ASP A 6 4.07 24.76 1.08
CA ASP A 6 3.18 23.81 1.71
C ASP A 6 3.89 23.18 2.90
N GLN A 7 3.26 23.21 4.07
CA GLN A 7 3.83 22.60 5.27
C GLN A 7 3.84 21.07 5.11
N LYS A 8 5.04 20.47 5.20
CA LYS A 8 5.24 19.01 5.13
C LYS A 8 5.28 18.39 6.53
N SER A 9 5.83 19.12 7.50
CA SER A 9 5.89 18.74 8.92
C SER A 9 5.98 19.99 9.79
N ASP A 10 6.08 19.83 11.11
CA ASP A 10 6.20 20.94 12.06
C ASP A 10 7.44 21.83 11.79
N SER A 11 8.52 21.24 11.28
CA SER A 11 9.80 21.94 11.06
C SER A 11 10.18 22.13 9.60
N THR A 12 9.41 21.61 8.63
CA THR A 12 9.77 21.69 7.21
C THR A 12 8.59 21.97 6.29
N GLY A 13 8.87 22.72 5.21
CA GLY A 13 7.91 23.06 4.16
C GLY A 13 8.50 22.84 2.76
N ILE A 14 7.64 22.49 1.81
CA ILE A 14 7.98 22.41 0.38
C ILE A 14 7.77 23.80 -0.23
N VAL A 15 8.81 24.38 -0.82
CA VAL A 15 8.71 25.71 -1.44
C VAL A 15 8.06 25.61 -2.81
N ASN A 16 6.96 26.34 -2.99
CA ASN A 16 6.20 26.45 -4.22
C ASN A 16 6.62 27.67 -5.05
N GLU A 17 6.95 28.77 -4.38
CA GLU A 17 7.30 30.04 -5.02
C GLU A 17 8.32 30.83 -4.19
N VAL A 18 9.27 31.48 -4.87
CA VAL A 18 10.25 32.37 -4.27
C VAL A 18 10.10 33.76 -4.88
N ILE A 19 9.80 34.74 -4.04
CA ILE A 19 9.57 36.14 -4.42
C ILE A 19 10.73 36.98 -3.87
N PHE A 20 11.63 37.39 -4.76
CA PHE A 20 12.83 38.15 -4.40
C PHE A 20 12.52 39.57 -3.93
N ILE A 21 11.53 40.21 -4.56
CA ILE A 21 11.10 41.58 -4.27
C ILE A 21 9.60 41.52 -3.96
N PRO A 22 9.20 41.22 -2.72
CA PRO A 22 7.79 41.12 -2.35
C PRO A 22 7.11 42.48 -2.40
N THR A 23 5.91 42.51 -2.96
CA THR A 23 4.98 43.64 -2.92
C THR A 23 4.04 43.53 -1.72
N VAL A 24 3.27 44.57 -1.44
CA VAL A 24 2.25 44.55 -0.37
C VAL A 24 1.21 43.46 -0.61
N SER A 25 0.85 43.17 -1.87
CA SER A 25 -0.07 42.09 -2.23
C SER A 25 0.51 40.70 -1.97
N ASP A 26 1.82 40.51 -2.08
CA ASP A 26 2.46 39.22 -1.82
C ASP A 26 2.41 38.85 -0.34
N GLY A 27 2.50 39.85 0.54
CA GLY A 27 2.34 39.68 1.99
C GLY A 27 0.93 39.28 2.43
N ALA A 28 -0.07 39.35 1.54
CA ALA A 28 -1.42 38.86 1.81
C ALA A 28 -1.59 37.36 1.49
N ARG A 29 -0.64 36.76 0.76
CA ARG A 29 -0.65 35.32 0.46
C ARG A 29 -0.11 34.55 1.67
N PRO A 30 -0.56 33.31 1.93
CA PRO A 30 0.06 32.48 2.96
C PRO A 30 1.50 32.14 2.58
N GLY A 31 2.45 32.54 3.40
CA GLY A 31 3.88 32.38 3.14
C GLY A 31 4.72 32.98 4.27
N ARG A 32 6.03 33.11 4.03
CA ARG A 32 6.99 33.55 5.05
C ARG A 32 8.07 34.43 4.45
N ASP A 33 8.33 35.57 5.09
CA ASP A 33 9.50 36.39 4.79
C ASP A 33 10.71 35.77 5.48
N ILE A 34 11.74 35.45 4.69
CA ILE A 34 13.00 34.87 5.15
C ILE A 34 14.18 35.85 4.98
N GLY A 35 13.89 37.13 4.76
CA GLY A 35 14.88 38.19 4.69
C GLY A 35 15.74 38.13 3.42
N ASN A 36 16.93 38.73 3.44
CA ASN A 36 17.82 38.80 2.27
C ASN A 36 18.82 37.61 2.26
N LYS A 37 18.30 36.38 2.22
CA LYS A 37 19.15 35.18 2.11
C LYS A 37 19.54 34.93 0.64
N PRO A 38 20.77 34.44 0.36
CA PRO A 38 21.19 34.12 -0.99
C PRO A 38 20.37 32.95 -1.56
N MET A 39 20.08 33.00 -2.86
CA MET A 39 19.46 31.88 -3.54
C MET A 39 20.47 30.75 -3.70
N ILE A 40 20.05 29.54 -3.32
CA ILE A 40 20.79 28.31 -3.59
C ILE A 40 20.33 27.71 -4.92
N TYR A 41 21.23 27.03 -5.62
CA TYR A 41 20.93 26.34 -6.87
C TYR A 41 21.15 24.84 -6.69
N PRO A 42 20.30 23.99 -7.29
CA PRO A 42 20.43 22.56 -7.11
C PRO A 42 21.65 22.06 -7.87
N GLU A 43 22.40 21.16 -7.25
CA GLU A 43 23.34 20.29 -7.96
C GLU A 43 22.60 19.39 -8.96
N ASN A 44 23.23 19.15 -10.12
CA ASN A 44 22.73 18.21 -11.11
C ASN A 44 23.26 16.80 -10.78
N ILE A 45 22.45 16.01 -10.07
CA ILE A 45 22.76 14.62 -9.72
C ILE A 45 22.04 13.69 -10.71
N PRO A 46 22.77 12.87 -11.49
CA PRO A 46 22.14 11.98 -12.48
C PRO A 46 21.08 11.06 -11.88
N GLY A 47 19.89 11.05 -12.48
CA GLY A 47 18.76 10.20 -12.04
C GLY A 47 17.99 10.72 -10.83
N MET A 48 18.35 11.89 -10.28
CA MET A 48 17.62 12.52 -9.18
C MET A 48 16.94 13.81 -9.62
N SER A 49 15.78 14.08 -9.01
CA SER A 49 15.07 15.35 -9.10
C SER A 49 15.29 16.13 -7.82
N SER A 50 15.51 17.44 -7.94
CA SER A 50 15.67 18.35 -6.81
C SER A 50 14.35 19.04 -6.48
N ARG A 51 14.04 19.18 -5.19
CA ARG A 51 12.90 19.96 -4.69
C ARG A 51 13.38 20.97 -3.66
N LEU A 52 13.03 22.24 -3.84
CA LEU A 52 13.37 23.29 -2.88
C LEU A 52 12.50 23.16 -1.64
N MET A 53 13.15 23.19 -0.49
CA MET A 53 12.55 23.03 0.83
C MET A 53 12.96 24.21 1.72
N ILE A 54 12.15 24.49 2.75
CA ILE A 54 12.49 25.41 3.83
C ILE A 54 12.50 24.66 5.18
N ASN A 55 13.50 24.96 6.01
CA ASN A 55 13.47 24.68 7.43
C ASN A 55 12.73 25.82 8.14
N LEU A 56 11.61 25.51 8.79
CA LEU A 56 10.72 26.49 9.42
C LEU A 56 11.22 27.00 10.78
N GLU A 57 12.27 26.38 11.34
CA GLU A 57 12.91 26.82 12.57
C GLU A 57 14.07 27.78 12.29
N THR A 58 14.84 27.52 11.22
CA THR A 58 16.06 28.30 10.88
C THR A 58 15.87 29.27 9.71
N ASP A 59 14.72 29.20 9.03
CA ASP A 59 14.43 29.90 7.78
C ASP A 59 15.43 29.59 6.65
N GLU A 60 16.08 28.42 6.70
CA GLU A 60 17.09 28.02 5.71
C GLU A 60 16.45 27.25 4.55
N LEU A 61 16.89 27.59 3.34
CA LEU A 61 16.52 26.87 2.13
C LEU A 61 17.50 25.71 1.90
N TYR A 62 16.99 24.57 1.44
CA TYR A 62 17.79 23.42 1.04
C TYR A 62 17.10 22.65 -0.09
N TYR A 63 17.86 21.82 -0.82
CA TYR A 63 17.30 20.92 -1.82
C TYR A 63 17.19 19.51 -1.26
N ASP A 64 15.99 18.95 -1.31
CA ASP A 64 15.75 17.51 -1.13
C ASP A 64 15.86 16.82 -2.49
N TYR A 65 16.62 15.74 -2.55
CA TYR A 65 16.88 14.99 -3.78
C TYR A 65 16.21 13.64 -3.70
N TYR A 66 15.36 13.36 -4.69
CA TYR A 66 14.66 12.10 -4.76
C TYR A 66 14.75 11.52 -6.18
N ALA A 67 14.84 10.19 -6.26
CA ALA A 67 14.66 9.49 -7.53
C ALA A 67 13.14 9.44 -7.81
N PRO A 68 12.63 10.13 -8.84
CA PRO A 68 11.23 10.00 -9.20
C PRO A 68 10.96 8.55 -9.62
N GLU A 69 9.89 7.96 -9.08
CA GLU A 69 9.42 6.68 -9.58
C GLU A 69 9.00 6.88 -11.04
N THR A 70 9.62 6.14 -11.95
CA THR A 70 9.24 6.16 -13.36
C THR A 70 7.95 5.37 -13.55
N ILE A 71 7.18 5.72 -14.58
CA ILE A 71 5.96 4.97 -14.91
C ILE A 71 6.32 3.51 -15.21
N GLU A 72 7.46 3.28 -15.84
CA GLU A 72 8.01 1.97 -16.15
C GLU A 72 8.30 1.15 -14.88
N MET A 73 8.94 1.74 -13.86
CA MET A 73 9.15 1.08 -12.57
C MET A 73 7.82 0.72 -11.90
N LYS A 74 6.85 1.63 -11.95
CA LYS A 74 5.52 1.39 -11.37
C LYS A 74 4.79 0.25 -12.09
N ILE A 75 4.87 0.21 -13.42
CA ILE A 75 4.31 -0.90 -14.22
C ILE A 75 4.97 -2.22 -13.83
N GLN A 76 6.30 -2.28 -13.75
CA GLN A 76 7.01 -3.49 -13.35
C GLN A 76 6.61 -3.99 -11.96
N ASN A 77 6.49 -3.06 -11.01
CA ASN A 77 6.03 -3.40 -9.65
C ASN A 77 4.60 -3.97 -9.67
N LEU A 78 3.69 -3.34 -10.43
CA LEU A 78 2.30 -3.79 -10.56
C LEU A 78 2.18 -5.13 -11.31
N GLU A 79 3.01 -5.37 -12.32
CA GLU A 79 3.06 -6.65 -13.03
C GLU A 79 3.51 -7.78 -12.11
N LYS A 80 4.53 -7.52 -11.28
CA LYS A 80 5.01 -8.47 -10.28
C LYS A 80 3.94 -8.76 -9.24
N GLU A 81 3.31 -7.73 -8.68
CA GLU A 81 2.23 -7.88 -7.70
C GLU A 81 1.04 -8.67 -8.29
N ASN A 82 0.66 -8.39 -9.55
CA ASN A 82 -0.38 -9.16 -10.23
C ASN A 82 0.00 -10.63 -10.44
N ALA A 83 1.27 -10.93 -10.74
CA ALA A 83 1.73 -12.31 -10.88
C ALA A 83 1.66 -13.05 -9.54
N ASP A 84 2.11 -12.43 -8.46
CA ASP A 84 2.09 -13.00 -7.11
C ASP A 84 0.64 -13.24 -6.63
N LEU A 85 -0.26 -12.28 -6.86
CA LEU A 85 -1.68 -12.41 -6.50
C LEU A 85 -2.38 -13.52 -7.30
N LYS A 86 -2.07 -13.65 -8.61
CA LYS A 86 -2.61 -14.74 -9.43
C LYS A 86 -2.13 -16.10 -8.94
N ALA A 87 -0.85 -16.22 -8.55
CA ALA A 87 -0.31 -17.46 -8.00
C ALA A 87 -1.02 -17.84 -6.70
N GLN A 88 -1.19 -16.90 -5.77
CA GLN A 88 -1.93 -17.13 -4.52
C GLN A 88 -3.39 -17.52 -4.76
N LEU A 89 -4.05 -16.89 -5.74
CA LEU A 89 -5.42 -17.23 -6.09
C LEU A 89 -5.53 -18.66 -6.63
N THR A 90 -4.61 -19.07 -7.51
CA THR A 90 -4.58 -20.44 -8.03
C THR A 90 -4.35 -21.46 -6.92
N GLU A 91 -3.40 -21.19 -6.01
CA GLU A 91 -3.14 -22.06 -4.85
C GLU A 91 -4.37 -22.19 -3.95
N ALA A 92 -5.04 -21.08 -3.63
CA ALA A 92 -6.26 -21.09 -2.82
C ALA A 92 -7.40 -21.86 -3.50
N GLN A 93 -7.55 -21.74 -4.82
CA GLN A 93 -8.54 -22.48 -5.60
C GLN A 93 -8.26 -23.98 -5.59
N SER A 94 -6.99 -24.39 -5.76
CA SER A 94 -6.59 -25.79 -5.66
C SER A 94 -6.86 -26.37 -4.26
N ALA A 95 -6.48 -25.66 -3.20
CA ALA A 95 -6.76 -26.10 -1.82
C ALA A 95 -8.27 -26.23 -1.54
N THR A 96 -9.08 -25.34 -2.11
CA THR A 96 -10.55 -25.39 -1.98
C THR A 96 -11.14 -26.62 -2.68
N LEU A 97 -10.62 -26.97 -3.85
CA LEU A 97 -11.03 -28.18 -4.59
C LEU A 97 -10.68 -29.44 -3.80
N GLU A 98 -9.45 -29.54 -3.29
CA GLU A 98 -9.02 -30.69 -2.47
C GLU A 98 -9.86 -30.83 -1.20
N LEU A 99 -10.19 -29.72 -0.53
CA LEU A 99 -11.07 -29.72 0.63
C LEU A 99 -12.47 -30.22 0.28
N HIS A 100 -13.03 -29.78 -0.85
CA HIS A 100 -14.35 -30.21 -1.31
C HIS A 100 -14.38 -31.71 -1.65
N GLU A 101 -13.35 -32.24 -2.31
CA GLU A 101 -13.22 -33.67 -2.60
C GLU A 101 -13.12 -34.51 -1.33
N SER A 102 -12.32 -34.05 -0.35
CA SER A 102 -12.21 -34.68 0.96
C SER A 102 -13.55 -34.70 1.69
N GLN A 103 -14.28 -33.57 1.67
CA GLN A 103 -15.59 -33.46 2.32
C GLN A 103 -16.61 -34.39 1.68
N THR A 104 -16.67 -34.45 0.35
CA THR A 104 -17.56 -35.36 -0.39
C THR A 104 -17.28 -36.82 -0.03
N THR A 105 -16.00 -37.19 0.11
CA THR A 105 -15.59 -38.54 0.51
C THR A 105 -16.01 -38.86 1.95
N GLN A 106 -15.88 -37.87 2.85
CA GLN A 106 -16.27 -38.02 4.24
C GLN A 106 -17.79 -38.18 4.38
N ASP A 107 -18.57 -37.40 3.63
CA ASP A 107 -20.03 -37.49 3.62
C ASP A 107 -20.50 -38.86 3.13
N ALA A 108 -19.87 -39.40 2.08
CA ALA A 108 -20.15 -40.75 1.59
C ALA A 108 -19.91 -41.83 2.67
N LYS A 109 -18.80 -41.74 3.41
CA LYS A 109 -18.49 -42.66 4.52
C LYS A 109 -19.47 -42.54 5.67
N ILE A 110 -19.95 -41.33 5.98
CA ILE A 110 -20.96 -41.11 7.02
C ILE A 110 -22.29 -41.77 6.63
N VAL A 111 -22.71 -41.62 5.36
CA VAL A 111 -23.92 -42.28 4.84
C VAL A 111 -23.79 -43.80 4.93
N GLU A 112 -22.66 -44.37 4.51
CA GLU A 112 -22.40 -45.80 4.60
C GLU A 112 -22.46 -46.31 6.05
N ALA A 113 -21.81 -45.61 6.98
CA ALA A 113 -21.82 -45.97 8.39
C ALA A 113 -23.23 -45.89 9.01
N ASN A 114 -24.02 -44.87 8.64
CA ASN A 114 -25.39 -44.73 9.10
C ASN A 114 -26.29 -45.89 8.59
N ASN A 115 -26.14 -46.28 7.32
CA ASN A 115 -26.87 -47.41 6.75
C ASN A 115 -26.52 -48.73 7.46
N ALA A 116 -25.23 -49.01 7.67
CA ALA A 116 -24.79 -50.21 8.39
C ALA A 116 -25.32 -50.24 9.84
N THR A 117 -25.37 -49.08 10.50
CA THR A 117 -25.92 -48.95 11.86
C THR A 117 -27.42 -49.25 11.89
N LEU A 118 -28.18 -48.79 10.90
CA LEU A 118 -29.60 -49.10 10.76
C LEU A 118 -29.84 -50.60 10.55
N GLU A 119 -29.08 -51.24 9.67
CA GLU A 119 -29.16 -52.70 9.44
C GLU A 119 -28.89 -53.50 10.73
N LEU A 120 -27.90 -53.07 11.52
CA LEU A 120 -27.63 -53.69 12.83
C LEU A 120 -28.80 -53.54 13.81
N TYR A 121 -29.45 -52.38 13.86
CA TYR A 121 -30.64 -52.19 14.69
C TYR A 121 -31.80 -53.07 14.27
N GLU A 122 -32.02 -53.26 12.96
CA GLU A 122 -33.05 -54.16 12.44
C GLU A 122 -32.79 -55.62 12.80
N LEU A 123 -31.54 -56.09 12.71
CA LEU A 123 -31.16 -57.45 13.10
C LEU A 123 -31.37 -57.70 14.60
N ILE A 124 -31.03 -56.74 15.45
CA ILE A 124 -31.27 -56.83 16.90
C ILE A 124 -32.78 -56.87 17.19
N ALA A 125 -33.57 -56.04 16.51
CA ALA A 125 -35.02 -56.01 16.69
C ALA A 125 -35.69 -57.34 16.25
N GLN A 126 -35.17 -57.99 15.20
CA GLN A 126 -35.67 -59.29 14.73
C GLN A 126 -35.20 -60.48 15.59
N GLY A 127 -34.01 -60.40 16.21
CA GLY A 127 -33.47 -61.44 17.09
C GLY A 127 -33.98 -61.39 18.54
N GLY A 128 -34.79 -60.37 18.89
CA GLY A 128 -35.25 -60.08 20.26
C GLY A 128 -36.53 -60.78 20.73
N THR A 129 -36.96 -61.88 20.11
CA THR A 129 -38.00 -62.75 20.68
C THR A 129 -37.37 -63.97 21.33
N VAL A 130 -37.20 -63.91 22.65
CA VAL A 130 -37.13 -65.10 23.53
C VAL A 130 -38.28 -65.01 24.51
#